data_AF-A0A9P7QSJ3-F1
#
_entry.id   AF-A0A9P7QSJ3-F1
#
_cell.length_a   1.000
_cell.length_b   1.000
_cell.length_c   1.000
_cell.angle_alpha   90.00
_cell.angle_beta   90.00
_cell.angle_gamma   90.00
#
_symmetry.space_group_name_H-M   'P 1'
#
loop_
_entity.id
_entity.type
_entity.pdbx_description
1 polymer ?
#
loop_
_entity_poly.entity_id
_entity_poly.type
_entity_poly.pdbx_seq_one_letter_code
_entity_poly.pdbx_strand_id
1 'polypeptide(L)'
;MTRPRIPALYGILQFCLRLTLVVFEVCALAALITLSRYGFHFPLGYVTSVSGIIFSMAEMVTLANSTHQIPRMRTGAIVVGDFVLFVLGLVAFFYFIILNGWRTGSPDREYRAWREDPLRVEKETWAPWYMWLQLIAAVLHFLYMAMHCVDACKEGGPEQQRRRRARRRAREVERRERRAGIGSSDPETAQVVPS
;
A
#
# COMPACT_ATOMS: atom_id res chain seq x y z
N MET A 1 -12.26 3.36 -27.14
CA MET A 1 -12.81 2.95 -25.83
C MET A 1 -11.71 2.34 -24.97
N THR A 2 -11.24 3.10 -23.99
CA THR A 2 -10.25 2.70 -23.00
C THR A 2 -10.88 1.69 -22.05
N ARG A 3 -10.52 0.41 -22.18
CA ARG A 3 -11.02 -0.66 -21.31
C ARG A 3 -10.50 -0.40 -19.88
N PRO A 4 -11.36 -0.28 -18.86
CA PRO A 4 -10.90 -0.15 -17.49
C PRO A 4 -10.12 -1.41 -17.13
N ARG A 5 -8.87 -1.25 -16.65
CA ARG A 5 -7.96 -2.36 -16.31
C ARG A 5 -8.39 -3.13 -15.05
N ILE A 6 -9.42 -2.65 -14.36
CA ILE A 6 -9.94 -3.14 -13.08
C ILE A 6 -11.46 -2.97 -13.14
N PRO A 7 -12.28 -3.93 -12.67
CA PRO A 7 -13.71 -3.65 -12.46
C PRO A 7 -13.82 -2.44 -11.52
N ALA A 8 -14.60 -1.43 -11.90
CA ALA A 8 -14.71 -0.15 -11.17
C ALA A 8 -14.93 -0.35 -9.66
N LEU A 9 -15.69 -1.41 -9.30
CA LEU A 9 -15.97 -1.80 -7.92
C LEU A 9 -14.71 -2.13 -7.08
N TYR A 10 -13.74 -2.83 -7.67
CA TYR A 10 -12.52 -3.24 -6.95
C TYR A 10 -11.62 -2.02 -6.67
N GLY A 11 -11.49 -1.09 -7.63
CA GLY A 11 -10.74 0.14 -7.42
C GLY A 11 -11.38 1.03 -6.34
N ILE A 12 -12.72 1.10 -6.30
CA ILE A 12 -13.46 1.82 -5.25
C ILE A 12 -13.26 1.16 -3.89
N LEU A 13 -13.39 -0.18 -3.81
CA LEU A 13 -13.16 -0.91 -2.57
C LEU A 13 -11.74 -0.67 -2.03
N GLN A 14 -10.75 -0.74 -2.91
CA GLN A 14 -9.35 -0.50 -2.58
C GLN A 14 -9.12 0.92 -2.07
N PHE A 15 -9.73 1.91 -2.71
CA PHE A 15 -9.69 3.31 -2.27
C PHE A 15 -10.33 3.49 -0.88
N CYS A 16 -11.53 2.94 -0.67
CA CYS A 16 -12.23 3.03 0.61
C CYS A 16 -11.43 2.37 1.75
N LEU A 17 -10.84 1.20 1.50
CA LEU A 17 -10.00 0.51 2.49
C LEU A 17 -8.74 1.31 2.83
N ARG A 18 -8.09 1.91 1.83
CA ARG A 18 -6.94 2.80 2.06
C ARG A 18 -7.32 4.06 2.83
N LEU A 19 -8.47 4.65 2.54
CA LEU A 19 -8.99 5.79 3.30
C LEU A 19 -9.19 5.43 4.78
N THR A 20 -9.79 4.27 5.06
CA THR A 20 -9.95 3.76 6.43
C THR A 20 -8.60 3.58 7.13
N LEU A 21 -7.60 3.04 6.43
CA LEU A 21 -6.23 2.92 6.94
C LEU A 21 -5.62 4.28 7.31
N VAL A 22 -5.76 5.28 6.42
CA VAL A 22 -5.31 6.65 6.69
C VAL A 22 -6.00 7.22 7.93
N VAL A 23 -7.31 7.03 8.08
CA VAL A 23 -8.05 7.51 9.25
C VAL A 23 -7.48 6.90 10.53
N PHE A 24 -7.27 5.58 10.57
CA PHE A 24 -6.68 4.92 11.74
C PHE A 24 -5.28 5.42 12.06
N GLU A 25 -4.42 5.59 11.05
CA GLU A 25 -3.05 6.09 11.27
C GLU A 25 -3.02 7.55 11.71
N VAL A 26 -3.93 8.39 11.21
CA VAL A 26 -4.08 9.79 11.66
C VAL A 26 -4.57 9.84 13.11
N CYS A 27 -5.53 8.99 13.49
CA CYS A 27 -5.98 8.87 14.87
C CYS A 27 -4.87 8.35 15.79
N ALA A 28 -4.08 7.36 15.35
CA ALA A 28 -2.94 6.84 16.09
C ALA A 28 -1.87 7.94 16.29
N LEU A 29 -1.57 8.70 15.24
CA LEU A 29 -0.66 9.85 15.30
C LEU A 29 -1.17 10.92 16.25
N ALA A 30 -2.47 11.24 16.23
CA ALA A 30 -3.07 12.19 17.15
C ALA A 30 -2.95 11.72 18.61
N ALA A 31 -3.20 10.43 18.88
CA ALA A 31 -3.00 9.85 20.21
C ALA A 31 -1.54 9.93 20.67
N LEU A 32 -0.57 9.70 19.78
CA LEU A 32 0.86 9.88 20.07
C LEU A 32 1.22 11.33 20.38
N ILE A 33 0.73 12.29 19.59
CA ILE A 33 0.94 13.72 19.84
C ILE A 33 0.39 14.10 21.21
N THR A 34 -0.82 13.64 21.56
CA THR A 34 -1.40 13.88 22.87
C THR A 34 -0.56 13.26 23.99
N LEU A 35 -0.12 12.01 23.86
CA LEU A 35 0.80 11.36 24.80
C LEU A 35 2.13 12.12 24.96
N SER A 36 2.67 12.70 23.87
CA SER A 36 3.90 13.49 23.93
C SER A 36 3.76 14.80 24.69
N ARG A 37 2.58 15.44 24.67
CA ARG A 37 2.31 16.62 25.51
C ARG A 37 2.38 16.29 27.00
N TYR A 38 2.13 15.04 27.33
CA TYR A 38 2.24 14.52 28.68
C TYR A 38 3.63 13.93 28.99
N GLY A 39 4.63 14.12 28.11
CA GLY A 39 6.01 13.68 28.33
C GLY A 39 6.33 12.24 27.90
N PHE A 40 5.42 11.56 27.19
CA PHE A 40 5.70 10.25 26.61
C PHE A 40 6.21 10.38 25.16
N HIS A 41 7.51 10.17 24.95
CA HIS A 41 8.11 10.24 23.61
C HIS A 41 8.32 8.84 23.03
N PHE A 42 7.60 8.53 21.96
CA PHE A 42 7.66 7.23 21.29
C PHE A 42 8.02 7.37 19.80
N PRO A 43 9.31 7.58 19.47
CA PRO A 43 9.76 7.89 18.10
C PRO A 43 9.39 6.81 17.09
N LEU A 44 9.41 5.54 17.51
CA LEU A 44 9.05 4.42 16.65
C LEU A 44 7.59 4.54 16.15
N GLY A 45 6.65 4.89 17.03
CA GLY A 45 5.24 5.06 16.66
C GLY A 45 5.01 6.22 15.69
N TYR A 46 5.78 7.30 15.80
CA TYR A 46 5.72 8.38 14.81
C TYR A 46 6.17 7.91 13.43
N VAL A 47 7.28 7.18 13.38
CA VAL A 47 7.79 6.63 12.12
C VAL A 47 6.77 5.67 11.50
N THR A 48 6.14 4.80 12.30
CA THR A 48 5.13 3.87 11.79
C THR A 48 3.92 4.62 11.22
N SER A 49 3.32 5.54 11.99
CA SER A 49 2.10 6.21 11.55
C SER A 49 2.32 7.18 10.40
N VAL A 50 3.41 7.95 10.41
CA VAL A 50 3.72 8.85 9.29
C VAL A 50 4.01 8.07 8.01
N SER A 51 4.77 6.96 8.11
CA SER A 51 5.04 6.11 6.94
C SER A 51 3.77 5.47 6.39
N GLY A 52 2.88 5.00 7.27
CA GLY A 52 1.57 4.44 6.91
C GLY A 52 0.68 5.44 6.17
N ILE A 53 0.63 6.70 6.67
CA ILE A 53 -0.10 7.80 6.03
C ILE A 53 0.48 8.10 4.65
N ILE A 54 1.79 8.33 4.53
CA ILE A 54 2.43 8.71 3.27
C ILE A 54 2.21 7.62 2.23
N PHE A 55 2.42 6.35 2.60
CA PHE A 55 2.26 5.23 1.68
C PHE A 55 0.80 5.06 1.22
N SER A 56 -0.16 5.10 2.16
CA SER A 56 -1.58 4.95 1.84
C SER A 56 -2.10 6.12 1.00
N MET A 57 -1.67 7.35 1.29
CA MET A 57 -2.01 8.54 0.50
C MET A 57 -1.40 8.49 -0.89
N ALA A 58 -0.13 8.08 -1.02
CA ALA A 58 0.50 7.89 -2.32
C ALA A 58 -0.28 6.88 -3.16
N GLU A 59 -0.73 5.77 -2.57
CA GLU A 59 -1.54 4.81 -3.30
C GLU A 59 -2.91 5.38 -3.69
N MET A 60 -3.61 6.05 -2.78
CA MET A 60 -4.90 6.69 -3.06
C MET A 60 -4.81 7.69 -4.21
N VAL A 61 -3.74 8.51 -4.27
CA VAL A 61 -3.50 9.44 -5.38
C VAL A 61 -3.32 8.68 -6.70
N THR A 62 -2.59 7.56 -6.69
CA THR A 62 -2.44 6.74 -7.90
C THR A 62 -3.75 6.07 -8.35
N LEU A 63 -4.66 5.75 -7.40
CA LEU A 63 -5.98 5.19 -7.70
C LEU A 63 -6.97 6.25 -8.20
N ALA A 64 -6.92 7.46 -7.63
CA ALA A 64 -7.80 8.57 -7.97
C ALA A 64 -7.44 9.24 -9.31
N ASN A 65 -6.22 9.02 -9.82
CA ASN A 65 -5.78 9.61 -11.08
C ASN A 65 -6.51 9.01 -12.30
N SER A 66 -7.58 9.68 -12.72
CA SER A 66 -8.36 9.38 -13.92
C SER A 66 -7.64 9.72 -15.23
N THR A 67 -6.58 10.53 -15.17
CA THR A 67 -5.84 11.02 -16.34
C THR A 67 -4.84 9.99 -16.88
N HIS A 68 -4.64 8.87 -16.19
CA HIS A 68 -3.71 7.78 -16.56
C HIS A 68 -2.23 8.21 -16.79
N GLN A 69 -1.85 9.43 -16.44
CA GLN A 69 -0.49 9.95 -16.63
C GLN A 69 0.50 9.39 -15.61
N ILE A 70 0.05 9.05 -14.40
CA ILE A 70 0.91 8.46 -13.37
C ILE A 70 0.89 6.93 -13.50
N PRO A 71 2.03 6.26 -13.75
CA PRO A 71 2.07 4.81 -13.77
C PRO A 71 1.70 4.27 -12.39
N ARG A 72 0.69 3.39 -12.34
CA ARG A 72 0.27 2.71 -11.10
C ARG A 72 1.46 1.97 -10.50
N MET A 73 1.60 2.01 -9.17
CA MET A 73 2.62 1.22 -8.49
C MET A 73 2.46 -0.27 -8.85
N ARG A 74 3.59 -0.96 -9.06
CA ARG A 74 3.60 -2.40 -9.33
C ARG A 74 2.98 -3.13 -8.13
N THR A 75 2.10 -4.10 -8.38
CA THR A 75 1.45 -4.91 -7.32
C THR A 75 2.46 -5.47 -6.31
N GLY A 76 3.64 -5.92 -6.78
CA GLY A 76 4.71 -6.40 -5.89
C GLY A 76 5.30 -5.32 -4.97
N ALA A 77 5.40 -4.07 -5.44
CA ALA A 77 5.86 -2.96 -4.59
C ALA A 77 4.82 -2.60 -3.51
N ILE A 78 3.54 -2.72 -3.85
CA ILE A 78 2.43 -2.50 -2.90
C ILE A 78 2.49 -3.55 -1.79
N VAL A 79 2.58 -4.83 -2.15
CA VAL A 79 2.72 -5.95 -1.20
C VAL A 79 3.90 -5.76 -0.26
N VAL A 80 5.08 -5.40 -0.80
CA VAL A 80 6.28 -5.18 0.01
C VAL A 80 6.10 -3.98 0.95
N GLY A 81 5.50 -2.89 0.48
CA GLY A 81 5.22 -1.72 1.33
C GLY A 81 4.29 -2.06 2.49
N ASP A 82 3.18 -2.76 2.21
CA ASP A 82 2.24 -3.19 3.25
C ASP A 82 2.85 -4.20 4.23
N PHE A 83 3.73 -5.08 3.75
CA PHE A 83 4.49 -5.99 4.62
C PHE A 83 5.42 -5.23 5.57
N VAL A 84 6.18 -4.25 5.06
CA VAL A 84 7.07 -3.42 5.88
C VAL A 84 6.27 -2.64 6.92
N LEU A 85 5.14 -2.04 6.53
CA LEU A 85 4.26 -1.30 7.44
C LEU A 85 3.61 -2.21 8.48
N PHE A 86 3.21 -3.42 8.11
CA PHE A 86 2.72 -4.43 9.04
C PHE A 86 3.78 -4.80 10.08
N VAL A 87 5.01 -5.12 9.65
CA VAL A 87 6.11 -5.46 10.55
C VAL A 87 6.45 -4.30 11.47
N LEU A 88 6.58 -3.08 10.92
CA LEU A 88 6.80 -1.87 11.71
C LEU A 88 5.69 -1.66 12.74
N GLY A 89 4.42 -1.78 12.33
CA GLY A 89 3.26 -1.66 13.21
C GLY A 89 3.25 -2.69 14.34
N LEU A 90 3.61 -3.96 14.04
CA LEU A 90 3.75 -4.98 15.08
C LEU A 90 4.90 -4.70 16.04
N VAL A 91 6.07 -4.30 15.52
CA VAL A 91 7.21 -3.94 16.37
C VAL A 91 6.85 -2.76 17.26
N ALA A 92 6.20 -1.73 16.72
CA ALA A 92 5.71 -0.60 17.50
C ALA A 92 4.69 -1.02 18.56
N PHE A 93 3.73 -1.88 18.22
CA PHE A 93 2.75 -2.41 19.15
C PHE A 93 3.39 -3.20 20.29
N PHE A 94 4.23 -4.21 19.99
CA PHE A 94 4.88 -5.02 21.02
C PHE A 94 5.84 -4.19 21.87
N TYR A 95 6.60 -3.28 21.26
CA TYR A 95 7.52 -2.41 21.99
C TYR A 95 6.75 -1.45 22.92
N PHE A 96 5.64 -0.88 22.46
CA PHE A 96 4.76 -0.07 23.29
C PHE A 96 4.21 -0.85 24.49
N ILE A 97 3.86 -2.11 24.31
CA ILE A 97 3.34 -2.93 25.40
C ILE A 97 4.44 -3.38 26.36
N ILE A 98 5.65 -3.66 25.88
CA ILE A 98 6.78 -3.96 26.77
C ILE A 98 7.11 -2.74 27.65
N LEU A 99 7.09 -1.53 27.07
CA LEU A 99 7.36 -0.29 27.81
C LEU A 99 6.27 0.03 28.84
N ASN A 100 5.00 -0.21 28.52
CA ASN A 100 3.88 0.13 29.38
C ASN A 100 3.38 -1.03 30.25
N GLY A 101 3.81 -2.27 30.00
CA GLY A 101 3.31 -3.48 30.65
C GLY A 101 1.97 -3.96 30.10
N TRP A 102 1.87 -5.26 29.77
CA TRP A 102 0.62 -5.89 29.32
C TRP A 102 -0.31 -6.13 30.52
N ARG A 103 -1.30 -5.25 30.72
CA ARG A 103 -2.55 -5.45 31.49
C ARG A 103 -2.52 -5.14 33.01
N THR A 104 -3.53 -4.34 33.36
CA THR A 104 -4.20 -4.13 34.64
C THR A 104 -4.59 -5.43 35.34
N GLY A 105 -4.42 -5.52 36.67
CA GLY A 105 -4.94 -6.66 37.42
C GLY A 105 -4.47 -6.86 38.87
N SER A 106 -3.76 -5.92 39.48
CA SER A 106 -3.46 -5.98 40.92
C SER A 106 -3.65 -4.57 41.49
N PRO A 107 -4.54 -4.37 42.49
CA PRO A 107 -4.71 -3.09 43.18
C PRO A 107 -3.38 -2.48 43.65
N ASP A 108 -2.35 -3.30 43.89
CA ASP A 108 -1.05 -2.90 44.41
C ASP A 108 0.08 -2.79 43.34
N ARG A 109 -0.22 -3.01 42.06
CA ARG A 109 0.77 -2.92 40.98
C ARG A 109 0.32 -1.95 39.90
N GLU A 110 0.27 -0.70 40.33
CA GLU A 110 0.27 0.47 39.47
C GLU A 110 1.45 0.43 38.48
N TYR A 111 1.19 0.86 37.25
CA TYR A 111 2.17 1.03 36.17
C TYR A 111 3.51 1.55 36.73
N ARG A 112 4.54 0.70 36.73
CA ARG A 112 5.84 1.04 37.33
C ARG A 112 6.46 2.29 36.68
N ALA A 113 6.12 2.57 35.43
CA ALA A 113 6.58 3.74 34.68
C ALA A 113 5.84 5.06 34.99
N TRP A 114 4.64 5.00 35.59
CA TRP A 114 3.75 6.17 35.74
C TRP A 114 3.30 6.39 37.19
N ARG A 115 3.83 5.62 38.13
CA ARG A 115 3.39 5.58 39.55
C ARG A 115 3.48 6.95 40.24
N GLU A 116 4.47 7.76 39.89
CA GLU A 116 4.72 9.07 40.51
C GLU A 116 4.34 10.26 39.61
N ASP A 117 3.64 9.99 38.50
CA ASP A 117 3.38 11.00 37.48
C ASP A 117 2.00 11.67 37.67
N PRO A 118 1.93 13.00 37.87
CA PRO A 118 0.67 13.70 38.15
C PRO A 118 -0.34 13.67 36.99
N LEU A 119 0.09 13.29 35.78
CA LEU A 119 -0.73 13.23 34.56
C LEU A 119 -1.17 11.80 34.19
N ARG A 120 -1.13 10.87 35.16
CA ARG A 120 -1.37 9.44 34.96
C ARG A 120 -2.74 9.09 34.37
N VAL A 121 -3.81 9.75 34.80
CA VAL A 121 -5.20 9.45 34.36
C VAL A 121 -5.37 9.70 32.86
N GLU A 122 -4.77 10.78 32.35
CA GLU A 122 -4.83 11.12 30.93
C GLU A 122 -3.99 10.15 30.10
N LYS A 123 -2.79 9.79 30.58
CA LYS A 123 -1.91 8.80 29.93
C LYS A 123 -2.54 7.40 29.88
N GLU A 124 -3.19 6.97 30.95
CA GLU A 124 -3.94 5.70 31.03
C GLU A 124 -5.12 5.65 30.06
N THR A 125 -5.65 6.80 29.63
CA THR A 125 -6.76 6.87 28.66
C THR A 125 -6.25 6.80 27.22
N TRP A 126 -5.19 7.56 26.89
CA TRP A 126 -4.69 7.67 25.51
C TRP A 126 -3.76 6.52 25.10
N ALA A 127 -3.05 5.90 26.05
CA ALA A 127 -2.14 4.78 25.77
C ALA A 127 -2.87 3.54 25.21
N PRO A 128 -4.00 3.07 25.78
CA PRO A 128 -4.78 1.98 25.20
C PRO A 128 -5.36 2.37 23.84
N TRP A 129 -5.79 3.62 23.67
CA TRP A 129 -6.31 4.10 22.38
C TRP A 129 -5.27 3.98 21.28
N TYR A 130 -4.04 4.48 21.50
CA TYR A 130 -2.95 4.32 20.55
C TYR A 130 -2.68 2.83 20.26
N MET A 131 -2.58 2.00 21.29
CA MET A 131 -2.32 0.57 21.16
C MET A 131 -3.34 -0.14 20.27
N TRP A 132 -4.64 0.11 20.48
CA TRP A 132 -5.71 -0.49 19.69
C TRP A 132 -5.72 0.03 18.25
N LEU A 133 -5.54 1.34 18.05
CA LEU A 133 -5.49 1.93 16.71
C LEU A 133 -4.31 1.38 15.91
N GLN A 134 -3.13 1.24 16.54
CA GLN A 134 -1.94 0.69 15.90
C GLN A 134 -2.12 -0.79 15.54
N LEU A 135 -2.77 -1.57 16.41
CA LEU A 135 -3.09 -2.98 16.12
C LEU A 135 -4.06 -3.11 14.94
N ILE A 136 -5.12 -2.30 14.92
CA ILE A 136 -6.10 -2.32 13.83
C ILE A 136 -5.42 -1.92 12.50
N ALA A 137 -4.57 -0.88 12.52
CA ALA A 137 -3.82 -0.47 11.34
C ALA A 137 -2.87 -1.59 10.84
N ALA A 138 -2.15 -2.25 11.74
CA ALA A 138 -1.27 -3.37 11.38
C ALA A 138 -2.07 -4.55 10.78
N VAL A 139 -3.20 -4.92 11.38
CA VAL A 139 -4.08 -5.98 10.85
C VAL A 139 -4.62 -5.60 9.48
N LEU A 140 -5.03 -4.34 9.27
CA LEU A 140 -5.48 -3.87 7.96
C LEU A 140 -4.38 -3.96 6.91
N HIS A 141 -3.14 -3.56 7.23
CA HIS A 141 -1.99 -3.74 6.33
C HIS A 141 -1.76 -5.22 5.96
N PHE A 142 -1.87 -6.12 6.94
CA PHE A 142 -1.76 -7.56 6.68
C PHE A 142 -2.87 -8.09 5.76
N LEU A 143 -4.12 -7.72 6.02
CA LEU A 143 -5.24 -8.12 5.17
C LEU A 143 -5.08 -7.57 3.75
N TYR A 144 -4.58 -6.36 3.63
CA TYR A 144 -4.33 -5.71 2.36
C TYR A 144 -3.21 -6.39 1.56
N MET A 145 -2.12 -6.72 2.24
CA MET A 145 -1.05 -7.56 1.67
C MET A 145 -1.61 -8.89 1.16
N ALA A 146 -2.46 -9.56 1.96
CA ALA A 146 -3.06 -10.84 1.57
C ALA A 146 -3.93 -10.72 0.31
N MET A 147 -4.75 -9.67 0.20
CA MET A 147 -5.55 -9.39 -0.99
C MET A 147 -4.67 -9.20 -2.23
N HIS A 148 -3.62 -8.37 -2.15
CA HIS A 148 -2.70 -8.16 -3.28
C HIS A 148 -1.90 -9.41 -3.66
N CYS A 149 -1.56 -10.26 -2.69
CA CYS A 149 -0.95 -11.55 -2.97
C CYS A 149 -1.91 -12.47 -3.75
N VAL A 150 -3.17 -12.55 -3.35
CA VAL A 150 -4.19 -13.34 -4.06
C VAL A 150 -4.39 -12.80 -5.49
N ASP A 151 -4.41 -11.48 -5.66
CA ASP A 151 -4.54 -10.86 -6.98
C ASP A 151 -3.31 -11.07 -7.85
N ALA A 152 -2.10 -10.97 -7.29
CA ALA A 152 -0.86 -11.30 -8.00
C ALA A 152 -0.84 -12.77 -8.46
N CYS A 153 -1.33 -13.69 -7.62
CA CYS A 153 -1.46 -15.11 -7.96
C CYS A 153 -2.49 -15.33 -9.08
N LYS A 154 -3.63 -14.62 -9.06
CA LYS A 154 -4.63 -14.67 -10.15
C LYS A 154 -4.08 -14.12 -11.46
N GLU A 155 -3.38 -12.99 -11.43
CA GLU A 155 -2.78 -12.37 -12.62
C GLU A 155 -1.67 -13.24 -13.27
N GLY A 156 -1.02 -14.09 -12.47
CA GLY A 156 -0.01 -15.05 -12.91
C GLY A 156 -0.57 -16.33 -13.56
N GLY A 157 -1.89 -16.53 -13.56
CA GLY A 157 -2.54 -17.76 -14.02
C GLY A 157 -2.25 -18.14 -15.48
N PRO A 158 -2.35 -19.44 -15.83
CA PRO A 158 -2.01 -19.97 -17.15
C PRO A 158 -2.83 -19.33 -18.28
N GLU A 159 -4.08 -18.94 -18.03
CA GLU A 159 -4.93 -18.27 -19.02
C GLU A 159 -4.44 -16.86 -19.39
N GLN A 160 -3.93 -16.12 -18.41
CA GLN A 160 -3.44 -14.76 -18.63
C GLN A 160 -2.06 -14.78 -19.27
N GLN A 161 -1.22 -15.76 -18.94
CA GLN A 161 -0.01 -16.07 -19.69
C GLN A 161 -0.31 -16.46 -21.15
N ARG A 162 -1.33 -17.30 -21.40
CA ARG A 162 -1.79 -17.63 -22.77
C ARG A 162 -2.23 -16.37 -23.54
N ARG A 163 -3.01 -15.48 -22.92
CA ARG A 163 -3.41 -14.19 -23.52
C ARG A 163 -2.21 -13.26 -23.79
N ARG A 164 -1.23 -13.18 -22.87
CA ARG A 164 0.01 -12.40 -23.07
C ARG A 164 0.85 -12.97 -24.22
N ARG A 165 0.99 -14.30 -24.29
CA ARG A 165 1.68 -14.98 -25.40
C ARG A 165 0.96 -14.76 -26.74
N ALA A 166 -0.36 -14.87 -26.77
CA ALA A 166 -1.16 -14.60 -27.96
C ALA A 166 -1.00 -13.16 -28.46
N ARG A 167 -0.98 -12.16 -27.57
CA ARG A 167 -0.73 -10.76 -27.92
C ARG A 167 0.69 -10.50 -28.42
N ARG A 168 1.70 -11.17 -27.84
CA ARG A 168 3.08 -11.08 -28.32
C ARG A 168 3.20 -11.65 -29.74
N ARG A 169 2.61 -12.83 -29.98
CA ARG A 169 2.56 -13.44 -31.31
C ARG A 169 1.84 -12.53 -32.32
N ALA A 170 0.69 -11.96 -31.96
CA ALA A 170 -0.02 -11.03 -32.84
C ALA A 170 0.83 -9.80 -33.22
N ARG A 171 1.56 -9.21 -32.27
CA ARG A 171 2.47 -8.08 -32.53
C ARG A 171 3.70 -8.47 -33.35
N GLU A 172 4.20 -9.69 -33.18
CA GLU A 172 5.31 -10.22 -33.99
C GLU A 172 4.86 -10.46 -35.44
N VAL A 173 3.64 -10.97 -35.64
CA VAL A 173 3.03 -11.12 -36.97
C VAL A 173 2.84 -9.75 -37.62
N GLU A 174 2.25 -8.77 -36.93
CA GLU A 174 2.08 -7.42 -37.45
C GLU A 174 3.42 -6.74 -37.81
N ARG A 175 4.48 -6.97 -37.01
CA ARG A 175 5.83 -6.48 -37.33
C ARG A 175 6.44 -7.18 -38.55
N ARG A 176 6.18 -8.48 -38.72
CA ARG A 176 6.64 -9.23 -39.91
C ARG A 176 5.88 -8.78 -41.15
N GLU A 177 4.57 -8.60 -41.08
CA GLU A 177 3.75 -8.08 -42.17
C GLU A 177 4.17 -6.67 -42.57
N ARG A 178 4.45 -5.78 -41.61
CA ARG A 178 5.03 -4.46 -41.91
C ARG A 178 6.39 -4.55 -42.60
N ARG A 179 7.26 -5.47 -42.19
CA ARG A 179 8.57 -5.68 -42.84
C ARG A 179 8.43 -6.28 -44.25
N ALA A 180 7.48 -7.18 -44.44
CA ALA A 180 7.19 -7.78 -45.75
C ALA A 180 6.54 -6.78 -46.71
N GLY A 181 5.65 -5.91 -46.21
CA GLY A 181 5.02 -4.84 -47.00
C GLY A 181 5.98 -3.70 -47.38
N ILE A 182 7.06 -3.49 -46.62
CA ILE A 182 8.16 -2.59 -47.02
C ILE A 182 9.08 -3.26 -48.06
N GLY A 183 9.08 -4.59 -48.15
CA GLY A 183 9.86 -5.36 -49.12
C GLY A 183 9.14 -5.66 -50.44
N SER A 184 7.84 -5.35 -50.57
CA SER A 184 7.08 -5.57 -51.81
C SER A 184 6.82 -4.30 -52.63
N SER A 185 7.46 -3.17 -52.27
CA SER A 185 7.62 -2.05 -53.19
C SER A 185 8.94 -2.24 -53.92
N ASP A 186 8.87 -2.90 -55.08
CA ASP A 186 9.98 -3.07 -56.02
C ASP A 186 10.69 -1.72 -56.28
N PRO A 187 12.01 -1.62 -56.10
CA PRO A 187 12.78 -0.44 -56.47
C PRO A 187 13.28 -0.50 -57.93
N GLU A 188 12.75 -1.36 -58.80
CA GLU A 188 13.43 -1.74 -60.05
C GLU A 188 12.63 -1.56 -61.36
N THR A 189 11.71 -0.59 -61.44
CA THR A 189 11.14 -0.14 -62.74
C THR A 189 11.28 1.35 -63.03
N ALA A 190 11.99 2.11 -62.20
CA ALA A 190 12.39 3.49 -62.53
C ALA A 190 13.72 3.53 -63.30
N GLN A 191 13.91 2.66 -64.29
CA GLN A 191 14.97 2.84 -65.28
C GLN A 191 14.51 3.89 -66.30
N VAL A 192 15.09 5.08 -66.15
CA VAL A 192 15.68 5.92 -67.20
C VAL A 192 15.20 5.60 -68.62
N VAL A 193 14.34 6.45 -69.18
CA VAL A 193 14.20 6.59 -70.63
C VAL A 193 15.09 7.76 -71.07
N PRO A 194 16.18 7.52 -71.81
CA PRO A 194 16.92 8.56 -72.49
C PRO A 194 16.42 8.70 -73.93
N SER A 195 15.85 9.86 -74.26
CA SER A 195 15.99 10.58 -75.54
C SER A 195 15.04 11.77 -75.56
#